data_AF-A0A954ET86-F1
#
_entry.id   AF-A0A954ET86-F1
#
_cell.length_a   1.000
_cell.length_b   1.000
_cell.length_c   1.000
_cell.angle_alpha   90.00
_cell.angle_beta   90.00
_cell.angle_gamma   90.00
#
_symmetry.space_group_name_H-M   'P 1'
#
loop_
_entity.id
_entity.type
_entity.pdbx_description
1 polymer ?
#
loop_
_entity_poly.entity_id
_entity_poly.type
_entity_poly.pdbx_seq_one_letter_code
_entity_poly.pdbx_strand_id
1 'polypeptide(L)'
;MQEAKNTARALVRIGYDGSVHKFFKAAHAEERFENELRVLQYLEHRGCEFVPRVLGFDREQLELVTSNCGQRVEQMGEEKMQGIFAELESFGVRHDDPYLRNITYRQSDGRFCVIDFEFATILDESDTSYKVKVDSDSNLVDQTEIETAKSLRLKWSAYTDCGKVRANNEDDFMTVGFDAGDFVYLAREGEVTTGDFDYVFAVSDGMGGERSGEFASRFALDNITKLLPRRYRLSLVHNRSGMKDCLRDLFLGTHMQLTMLGATYDEGRNMGATMSLLWYVAGWFYFGHIGDSRIYHIPKGKPMYQLTVDHTYVGWLRSKGELNEREARNHPRKN
;
A
#
# COMPACT_ATOMS: atom_id res chain seq x y z
N MET A 1 -10.85 -14.96 -7.78
CA MET A 1 -9.69 -15.57 -7.09
C MET A 1 -9.31 -16.85 -7.83
N GLN A 2 -8.03 -17.16 -7.91
CA GLN A 2 -7.54 -18.41 -8.50
C GLN A 2 -7.19 -19.41 -7.40
N GLU A 3 -7.59 -20.67 -7.54
CA GLU A 3 -7.17 -21.73 -6.62
C GLU A 3 -5.68 -22.07 -6.86
N ALA A 4 -4.88 -21.98 -5.80
CA ALA A 4 -3.43 -22.18 -5.86
C ALA A 4 -2.97 -23.48 -5.17
N LYS A 5 -3.70 -23.92 -4.13
CA LYS A 5 -3.44 -25.17 -3.41
C LYS A 5 -4.76 -25.64 -2.82
N ASN A 6 -5.10 -26.92 -2.99
CA ASN A 6 -6.26 -27.51 -2.36
C ASN A 6 -5.87 -28.89 -1.87
N THR A 7 -5.61 -28.98 -0.57
CA THR A 7 -5.24 -30.23 0.09
C THR A 7 -6.32 -30.60 1.10
N ALA A 8 -6.21 -31.81 1.66
CA ALA A 8 -7.07 -32.22 2.76
C ALA A 8 -7.00 -31.28 3.99
N ARG A 9 -5.93 -30.49 4.11
CA ARG A 9 -5.59 -29.69 5.29
C ARG A 9 -5.80 -28.18 5.12
N ALA A 10 -5.78 -27.67 3.89
CA ALA A 10 -5.98 -26.25 3.62
C ALA A 10 -6.41 -26.00 2.17
N LEU A 11 -7.20 -24.96 1.95
CA LEU A 11 -7.48 -24.38 0.64
C LEU A 11 -6.80 -23.02 0.56
N VAL A 12 -5.96 -22.82 -0.44
CA VAL A 12 -5.29 -21.55 -0.72
C VAL A 12 -5.79 -20.99 -2.04
N ARG A 13 -6.25 -19.75 -1.99
CA ARG A 13 -6.69 -18.96 -3.13
C ARG A 13 -5.86 -17.69 -3.23
N ILE A 14 -5.56 -17.28 -4.46
CA ILE A 14 -4.89 -16.01 -4.73
C ILE A 14 -5.96 -15.01 -5.20
N GLY A 15 -6.05 -13.89 -4.49
CA GLY A 15 -6.87 -12.73 -4.82
C GLY A 15 -6.44 -12.11 -6.15
N TYR A 16 -7.34 -11.38 -6.80
CA TYR A 16 -6.98 -10.63 -8.02
C TYR A 16 -5.99 -9.48 -7.74
N ASP A 17 -5.93 -9.05 -6.49
CA ASP A 17 -4.96 -8.12 -5.92
C ASP A 17 -3.63 -8.79 -5.52
N GLY A 18 -3.51 -10.11 -5.74
CA GLY A 18 -2.33 -10.91 -5.40
C GLY A 18 -2.30 -11.44 -3.96
N SER A 19 -3.24 -11.04 -3.10
CA SER A 19 -3.32 -11.53 -1.70
C SER A 19 -3.51 -13.05 -1.64
N VAL A 20 -2.99 -13.68 -0.58
CA VAL A 20 -3.07 -15.14 -0.40
C VAL A 20 -4.09 -15.43 0.70
N HIS A 21 -5.22 -16.02 0.32
CA HIS A 21 -6.29 -16.44 1.20
C HIS A 21 -6.14 -17.92 1.53
N LYS A 22 -5.88 -18.26 2.79
CA LYS A 22 -5.70 -19.63 3.28
C LYS A 22 -6.83 -20.00 4.23
N PHE A 23 -7.64 -20.97 3.83
CA PHE A 23 -8.71 -21.55 4.64
C PHE A 23 -8.23 -22.87 5.23
N PHE A 24 -8.22 -22.99 6.55
CA PHE A 24 -7.74 -24.18 7.25
C PHE A 24 -8.85 -25.23 7.34
N LYS A 25 -8.52 -26.49 7.08
CA LYS A 25 -9.49 -27.60 7.01
C LYS A 25 -9.00 -28.81 7.81
N ALA A 26 -9.92 -29.70 8.17
CA ALA A 26 -9.67 -30.97 8.87
C ALA A 26 -9.21 -30.80 10.34
N ALA A 27 -8.73 -31.89 10.96
CA ALA A 27 -8.38 -31.93 12.37
C ALA A 27 -7.34 -30.85 12.74
N HIS A 28 -7.49 -30.30 13.94
CA HIS A 28 -6.63 -29.24 14.48
C HIS A 28 -6.50 -28.02 13.55
N ALA A 29 -7.54 -27.71 12.75
CA ALA A 29 -7.54 -26.53 11.87
C ALA A 29 -7.45 -25.24 12.67
N GLU A 30 -8.17 -25.13 13.79
CA GLU A 30 -8.14 -23.98 14.69
C GLU A 30 -6.75 -23.79 15.33
N GLU A 31 -6.17 -24.86 15.89
CA GLU A 31 -4.82 -24.81 16.46
C GLU A 31 -3.76 -24.40 15.44
N ARG A 32 -3.83 -24.92 14.21
CA ARG A 32 -2.90 -24.56 13.12
C ARG A 32 -3.09 -23.14 12.64
N PHE A 33 -4.34 -22.69 12.52
CA PHE A 33 -4.68 -21.31 12.19
C PHE A 33 -4.11 -20.35 13.24
N GLU A 34 -4.38 -20.60 14.53
CA GLU A 34 -3.87 -19.77 15.62
C GLU A 34 -2.34 -19.82 15.70
N ASN A 35 -1.72 -20.98 15.45
CA ASN A 35 -0.26 -21.08 15.43
C ASN A 35 0.35 -20.26 14.30
N GLU A 36 -0.14 -20.40 13.07
CA GLU A 36 0.39 -19.67 11.93
C GLU A 36 0.17 -18.16 12.07
N LEU A 37 -1.02 -17.74 12.53
CA LEU A 37 -1.31 -16.34 12.83
C LEU A 37 -0.33 -15.78 13.87
N ARG A 38 -0.15 -16.49 15.00
CA ARG A 38 0.75 -16.09 16.09
C ARG A 38 2.20 -16.00 15.63
N VAL A 39 2.68 -16.98 14.87
CA VAL A 39 4.07 -17.02 14.39
C VAL A 39 4.35 -15.90 13.39
N LEU A 40 3.45 -15.65 12.44
CA LEU A 40 3.61 -14.57 11.47
C LEU A 40 3.59 -13.20 12.13
N GLN A 41 2.71 -12.98 13.11
CA GLN A 41 2.68 -11.74 13.90
C GLN A 41 3.97 -11.55 14.71
N TYR A 42 4.49 -12.62 15.33
CA TYR A 42 5.76 -12.58 16.04
C TYR A 42 6.93 -12.20 15.10
N LEU A 43 7.01 -12.83 13.93
CA LEU A 43 8.05 -12.54 12.93
C LEU A 43 7.97 -11.12 12.37
N GLU A 44 6.75 -10.62 12.15
CA GLU A 44 6.52 -9.23 11.73
C GLU A 44 7.02 -8.24 12.80
N HIS A 45 6.75 -8.51 14.09
CA HIS A 45 7.26 -7.70 15.19
C HIS A 45 8.80 -7.69 15.27
N ARG A 46 9.43 -8.81 14.91
CA ARG A 46 10.89 -8.96 14.85
C ARG A 46 11.52 -8.37 13.59
N GLY A 47 10.72 -7.79 12.69
CA GLY A 47 11.19 -7.17 11.45
C GLY A 47 11.65 -8.18 10.40
N CYS A 48 11.11 -9.41 10.41
CA CYS A 48 11.45 -10.43 9.43
C CYS A 48 10.78 -10.12 8.07
N GLU A 49 11.55 -9.67 7.08
CA GLU A 49 11.02 -9.20 5.78
C GLU A 49 10.85 -10.30 4.72
N PHE A 50 11.24 -11.54 5.01
CA PHE A 50 11.22 -12.68 4.09
C PHE A 50 10.16 -13.72 4.42
N VAL A 51 9.07 -13.30 5.06
CA VAL A 51 7.90 -14.13 5.38
C VAL A 51 6.61 -13.40 5.00
N PRO A 52 5.47 -14.09 4.84
CA PRO A 52 4.19 -13.44 4.56
C PRO A 52 3.78 -12.50 5.69
N ARG A 53 3.33 -11.28 5.34
CA ARG A 53 2.70 -10.37 6.29
C ARG A 53 1.22 -10.70 6.43
N VAL A 54 0.67 -10.64 7.64
CA VAL A 54 -0.76 -10.85 7.88
C VAL A 54 -1.52 -9.61 7.41
N LEU A 55 -2.42 -9.78 6.45
CA LEU A 55 -3.29 -8.72 5.91
C LEU A 55 -4.67 -8.73 6.56
N GLY A 56 -5.10 -9.88 7.09
CA GLY A 56 -6.36 -10.06 7.78
C GLY A 56 -6.60 -11.52 8.14
N PHE A 57 -7.63 -11.77 8.94
CA PHE A 57 -8.06 -13.13 9.29
C PHE A 57 -9.52 -13.14 9.71
N ASP A 58 -10.15 -14.31 9.63
CA ASP A 58 -11.49 -14.62 10.11
C ASP A 58 -11.44 -15.91 10.93
N ARG A 59 -11.70 -15.82 12.23
CA ARG A 59 -11.66 -16.97 13.14
C ARG A 59 -12.85 -17.91 12.98
N GLU A 60 -14.00 -17.40 12.56
CA GLU A 60 -15.18 -18.23 12.33
C GLU A 60 -15.02 -19.07 11.06
N GLN A 61 -14.44 -18.46 10.01
CA GLN A 61 -14.17 -19.15 8.75
C GLN A 61 -12.81 -19.87 8.72
N LEU A 62 -11.99 -19.73 9.77
CA LEU A 62 -10.59 -20.17 9.80
C LEU A 62 -9.85 -19.73 8.54
N GLU A 63 -9.98 -18.45 8.18
CA GLU A 63 -9.36 -17.83 7.03
C GLU A 63 -8.20 -16.94 7.49
N LEU A 64 -7.02 -17.13 6.91
CA LEU A 64 -5.88 -16.25 7.06
C LEU A 64 -5.55 -15.62 5.70
N VAL A 65 -5.46 -14.29 5.67
CA VAL A 65 -5.11 -13.52 4.47
C VAL A 65 -3.70 -12.96 4.64
N THR A 66 -2.79 -13.30 3.75
CA THR A 66 -1.39 -12.86 3.81
C THR A 66 -0.89 -12.23 2.52
N SER A 67 0.23 -11.50 2.60
CA SER A 67 0.91 -10.98 1.43
C SER A 67 1.51 -12.11 0.59
N ASN A 68 1.56 -11.91 -0.73
CA ASN A 68 2.23 -12.83 -1.63
C ASN A 68 3.76 -12.76 -1.48
N CYS A 69 4.42 -13.91 -1.32
CA CYS A 69 5.87 -14.02 -1.20
C CYS A 69 6.55 -14.52 -2.49
N GLY A 70 5.90 -14.39 -3.64
CA GLY A 70 6.45 -14.73 -4.94
C GLY A 70 6.16 -16.17 -5.38
N GLN A 71 6.93 -16.66 -6.34
CA GLN A 71 6.68 -17.94 -7.00
C GLN A 71 7.38 -19.09 -6.28
N ARG A 72 6.81 -20.30 -6.35
CA ARG A 72 7.45 -21.50 -5.76
C ARG A 72 8.79 -21.79 -6.42
N VAL A 73 9.75 -22.26 -5.62
CA VAL A 73 11.07 -22.67 -6.10
C VAL A 73 11.06 -24.15 -6.45
N GLU A 74 11.46 -24.50 -7.67
CA GLU A 74 11.48 -25.90 -8.13
C GLU A 74 12.75 -26.65 -7.72
N GLN A 75 13.88 -25.95 -7.62
CA GLN A 75 15.18 -26.53 -7.28
C GLN A 75 16.01 -25.57 -6.42
N MET A 76 16.68 -26.11 -5.40
CA MET A 76 17.60 -25.37 -4.54
C MET A 76 18.63 -26.35 -3.95
N GLY A 77 19.88 -25.90 -3.79
CA GLY A 77 20.90 -26.68 -3.07
C GLY A 77 20.64 -26.73 -1.57
N GLU A 78 20.99 -27.86 -0.93
CA GLU A 78 20.72 -28.10 0.49
C GLU A 78 21.33 -27.04 1.41
N GLU A 79 22.57 -26.63 1.18
CA GLU A 79 23.24 -25.58 1.97
C GLU A 79 22.48 -24.26 1.95
N LYS A 80 21.95 -23.87 0.79
CA LYS A 80 21.18 -22.63 0.63
C LYS A 80 19.83 -22.72 1.33
N MET A 81 19.17 -23.87 1.25
CA MET A 81 17.92 -24.13 1.95
C MET A 81 18.12 -24.08 3.46
N GLN A 82 19.16 -24.75 3.98
CA GLN A 82 19.54 -24.70 5.40
C GLN A 82 19.85 -23.27 5.84
N GLY A 83 20.56 -22.49 5.02
CA GLY A 83 20.86 -21.08 5.30
C GLY A 83 19.61 -20.22 5.48
N ILE A 84 18.58 -20.41 4.67
CA ILE A 84 17.31 -19.64 4.78
C ILE A 84 16.57 -19.97 6.08
N PHE A 85 16.47 -21.25 6.45
CA PHE A 85 15.81 -21.63 7.70
C PHE A 85 16.66 -21.26 8.94
N ALA A 86 17.99 -21.29 8.84
CA ALA A 86 18.88 -20.80 9.89
C ALA A 86 18.77 -19.26 10.06
N GLU A 87 18.59 -18.51 8.97
CA GLU A 87 18.28 -17.08 9.04
C GLU A 87 16.98 -16.85 9.81
N LEU A 88 15.93 -17.65 9.59
CA LEU A 88 14.68 -17.56 10.33
C LEU A 88 14.85 -17.79 11.85
N GLU A 89 15.70 -18.74 12.25
CA GLU A 89 15.99 -19.00 13.67
C GLU A 89 16.61 -17.78 14.36
N SER A 90 17.37 -16.94 13.64
CA SER A 90 17.90 -15.69 14.19
C SER A 90 16.82 -14.67 14.57
N PHE A 91 15.61 -14.80 14.00
CA PHE A 91 14.43 -14.02 14.38
C PHE A 91 13.67 -14.61 15.58
N GLY A 92 14.11 -15.77 16.10
CA GLY A 92 13.48 -16.43 17.25
C GLY A 92 12.41 -17.45 16.87
N VAL A 93 12.35 -17.91 15.61
CA VAL A 93 11.40 -18.92 15.15
C VAL A 93 12.12 -20.05 14.43
N ARG A 94 11.84 -21.29 14.83
CA ARG A 94 12.20 -22.49 14.08
C ARG A 94 11.03 -22.94 13.22
N HIS A 95 11.29 -23.20 11.95
CA HIS A 95 10.33 -23.86 11.08
C HIS A 95 10.50 -25.38 11.21
N ASP A 96 9.51 -26.08 11.75
CA ASP A 96 9.59 -27.52 11.99
C ASP A 96 9.32 -28.37 10.73
N ASP A 97 9.07 -27.70 9.59
CA ASP A 97 8.93 -28.29 8.25
C ASP A 97 9.87 -27.66 7.20
N PRO A 98 11.21 -27.79 7.32
CA PRO A 98 12.19 -27.04 6.53
C PRO A 98 12.45 -27.65 5.14
N TYR A 99 11.41 -27.76 4.32
CA TYR A 99 11.50 -28.31 2.96
C TYR A 99 11.28 -27.25 1.88
N LEU A 100 11.82 -27.51 0.69
CA LEU A 100 11.73 -26.63 -0.49
C LEU A 100 10.31 -26.16 -0.84
N ARG A 101 9.28 -26.99 -0.58
CA ARG A 101 7.87 -26.63 -0.81
C ARG A 101 7.39 -25.40 -0.03
N ASN A 102 8.09 -25.06 1.05
CA ASN A 102 7.82 -23.92 1.93
C ASN A 102 8.73 -22.72 1.58
N ILE A 103 9.39 -22.74 0.43
CA ILE A 103 10.24 -21.65 -0.07
C ILE A 103 9.66 -21.10 -1.36
N THR A 104 9.51 -19.77 -1.39
CA THR A 104 9.16 -19.00 -2.58
C THR A 104 10.28 -18.01 -2.93
N TYR A 105 10.25 -17.49 -4.15
CA TYR A 105 11.17 -16.48 -4.64
C TYR A 105 10.42 -15.23 -5.07
N ARG A 106 10.71 -14.12 -4.39
CA ARG A 106 10.11 -12.81 -4.66
C ARG A 106 11.00 -12.04 -5.63
N GLN A 107 10.54 -11.92 -6.88
CA GLN A 107 11.32 -11.30 -7.97
C GLN A 107 11.55 -9.80 -7.77
N SER A 108 10.67 -9.10 -7.04
CA SER A 108 10.74 -7.64 -6.88
C SER A 108 12.00 -7.17 -6.14
N ASP A 109 12.54 -7.98 -5.23
CA ASP A 109 13.74 -7.68 -4.44
C ASP A 109 14.79 -8.82 -4.47
N GLY A 110 14.52 -9.88 -5.25
CA GLY A 110 15.43 -11.00 -5.43
C GLY A 110 15.62 -11.87 -4.18
N ARG A 111 14.65 -11.87 -3.25
CA ARG A 111 14.76 -12.57 -1.96
C ARG A 111 14.00 -13.90 -1.94
N PHE A 112 14.58 -14.91 -1.28
CA PHE A 112 13.87 -16.14 -0.95
C PHE A 112 13.04 -15.92 0.30
N CYS A 113 11.81 -16.40 0.30
CA CYS A 113 10.88 -16.26 1.42
C CYS A 113 10.46 -17.61 1.95
N VAL A 114 10.24 -17.70 3.26
CA VAL A 114 9.68 -18.88 3.93
C VAL A 114 8.17 -18.67 4.06
N ILE A 115 7.37 -19.68 3.74
CA ILE A 115 5.90 -19.67 3.80
C ILE A 115 5.39 -20.92 4.53
N ASP A 116 4.10 -20.95 4.87
CA ASP A 116 3.42 -22.11 5.49
C ASP A 116 3.87 -22.42 6.93
N PHE A 117 3.55 -21.50 7.87
CA PHE A 117 4.00 -21.56 9.27
C PHE A 117 3.08 -22.37 10.19
N GLU A 118 2.28 -23.29 9.64
CA GLU A 118 1.42 -24.19 10.44
C GLU A 118 2.23 -24.98 11.48
N PHE A 119 3.46 -25.36 11.12
CA PHE A 119 4.40 -26.14 11.93
C PHE A 119 5.66 -25.32 12.19
N ALA A 120 5.52 -24.26 12.98
CA ALA A 120 6.63 -23.44 13.43
C ALA A 120 6.57 -23.21 14.94
N THR A 121 7.74 -23.12 15.56
CA THR A 121 7.95 -22.98 17.01
C THR A 121 8.69 -21.67 17.29
N ILE A 122 8.14 -20.84 18.17
CA ILE A 122 8.85 -19.65 18.70
C ILE A 122 9.82 -20.14 19.77
N LEU A 123 11.11 -19.78 19.65
CA LEU A 123 12.21 -20.26 20.49
C LEU A 123 12.43 -19.39 21.74
N ASP A 124 12.09 -18.10 21.68
CA ASP A 124 12.21 -17.17 22.80
C ASP A 124 10.95 -17.18 23.67
N GLU A 125 10.89 -18.07 24.67
CA GLU A 125 9.80 -18.10 25.67
C GLU A 125 9.92 -16.99 26.74
N SER A 126 10.98 -16.18 26.72
CA SER A 126 11.15 -15.04 27.65
C SER A 126 10.27 -13.83 27.32
N ASP A 127 9.58 -13.85 26.17
CA ASP A 127 8.62 -12.83 25.74
C ASP A 127 7.16 -13.37 25.74
N THR A 128 6.81 -14.10 26.79
CA THR A 128 5.44 -14.58 27.07
C THR A 128 4.46 -13.45 27.47
N SER A 129 4.82 -12.18 27.23
CA SER A 129 3.92 -11.04 27.43
C SER A 129 2.82 -10.96 26.36
N TYR A 130 2.96 -11.66 25.24
CA TYR A 130 1.87 -11.88 24.28
C TYR A 130 0.98 -13.05 24.71
N LYS A 131 0.19 -12.82 25.76
CA LYS A 131 -1.07 -13.53 25.93
C LYS A 131 -2.03 -13.00 24.88
N VAL A 132 -2.53 -13.88 24.00
CA VAL A 132 -3.81 -13.64 23.32
C VAL A 132 -4.82 -13.36 24.43
N LYS A 133 -5.27 -12.11 24.58
CA LYS A 133 -6.46 -11.79 25.36
C LYS A 133 -7.65 -12.39 24.62
N VAL A 134 -7.99 -13.63 24.97
CA VAL A 134 -9.33 -14.16 24.82
C VAL A 134 -10.08 -13.73 26.09
N ASP A 135 -10.71 -12.56 26.07
CA ASP A 135 -11.72 -12.24 27.09
C ASP A 135 -13.05 -12.84 26.61
N SER A 136 -13.27 -14.11 26.97
CA SER A 136 -14.63 -14.65 27.13
C SER A 136 -15.15 -14.12 28.46
N ASP A 137 -16.10 -13.19 28.39
CA ASP A 137 -16.83 -12.63 29.53
C ASP A 137 -15.99 -11.87 30.56
N SER A 138 -15.50 -10.69 30.17
CA SER A 138 -15.42 -9.57 31.12
C SER A 138 -15.84 -8.27 30.44
N ASN A 139 -16.89 -7.67 31.02
CA ASN A 139 -17.38 -6.35 30.68
C ASN A 139 -16.30 -5.28 30.88
N LEU A 140 -16.33 -4.26 30.01
CA LEU A 140 -15.79 -2.91 30.23
C LEU A 140 -14.25 -2.83 30.39
N VAL A 141 -13.53 -3.08 29.30
CA VAL A 141 -12.30 -2.31 29.07
C VAL A 141 -12.72 -0.97 28.52
N ASP A 142 -12.34 0.07 29.26
CA ASP A 142 -12.57 1.48 29.01
C ASP A 142 -12.48 1.81 27.51
N GLN A 143 -13.62 2.14 26.90
CA GLN A 143 -13.77 2.57 25.52
C GLN A 143 -13.14 3.96 25.26
N THR A 144 -12.30 4.48 26.16
CA THR A 144 -11.85 5.88 26.14
C THR A 144 -10.42 6.12 25.69
N GLU A 145 -9.64 5.10 25.31
CA GLU A 145 -8.30 5.30 24.72
C GLU A 145 -8.06 4.57 23.39
N ILE A 146 -9.12 4.30 22.62
CA ILE A 146 -9.03 4.69 21.21
C ILE A 146 -9.03 6.20 21.28
N GLU A 147 -7.87 6.86 21.20
CA GLU A 147 -7.85 8.31 20.95
C GLU A 147 -8.81 8.50 19.78
N THR A 148 -9.98 9.05 20.07
CA THR A 148 -10.98 9.39 19.09
C THR A 148 -10.23 10.32 18.16
N ALA A 149 -9.79 9.82 17.00
CA ALA A 149 -9.08 10.63 16.03
C ALA A 149 -9.97 11.85 15.84
N LYS A 150 -9.51 13.01 16.33
CA LYS A 150 -10.35 14.20 16.48
C LYS A 150 -11.16 14.34 15.20
N SER A 151 -12.49 14.26 15.32
CA SER A 151 -13.37 14.42 14.18
C SER A 151 -13.07 15.79 13.56
N LEU A 152 -12.44 15.79 12.40
CA LEU A 152 -12.01 16.97 11.69
C LEU A 152 -13.09 17.31 10.68
N ARG A 153 -13.46 18.59 10.65
CA ARG A 153 -14.30 19.10 9.58
C ARG A 153 -13.42 19.28 8.34
N LEU A 154 -13.58 18.39 7.37
CA LEU A 154 -12.94 18.52 6.06
C LEU A 154 -13.89 19.23 5.11
N LYS A 155 -13.38 20.27 4.45
CA LYS A 155 -14.06 20.95 3.36
C LYS A 155 -13.14 20.94 2.15
N TRP A 156 -13.68 20.62 0.99
CA TRP A 156 -12.91 20.55 -0.25
C TRP A 156 -13.63 21.26 -1.40
N SER A 157 -12.82 21.64 -2.39
CA SER A 157 -13.24 22.21 -3.66
C SER A 157 -12.23 21.79 -4.72
N ALA A 158 -12.69 21.36 -5.87
CA ALA A 158 -11.85 20.94 -6.99
C ALA A 158 -12.30 21.63 -8.29
N TYR A 159 -11.30 22.11 -9.04
CA TYR A 159 -11.51 22.92 -10.23
C TYR A 159 -10.44 22.59 -11.27
N THR A 160 -10.82 22.62 -12.54
CA THR A 160 -9.93 22.43 -13.70
C THR A 160 -10.42 23.32 -14.84
N ASP A 161 -9.49 23.84 -15.66
CA ASP A 161 -9.77 24.76 -16.75
C ASP A 161 -8.75 24.57 -17.88
N CYS A 162 -9.22 24.48 -19.12
CA CYS A 162 -8.35 24.30 -20.29
C CYS A 162 -7.41 25.51 -20.54
N GLY A 163 -7.71 26.65 -19.93
CA GLY A 163 -7.07 27.92 -20.20
C GLY A 163 -7.44 28.46 -21.57
N LYS A 164 -6.63 29.44 -22.04
CA LYS A 164 -6.89 30.18 -23.29
C LYS A 164 -6.00 29.75 -24.46
N VAL A 165 -5.05 28.84 -24.22
CA VAL A 165 -3.96 28.55 -25.16
C VAL A 165 -4.01 27.11 -25.66
N ARG A 166 -4.29 26.15 -24.77
CA ARG A 166 -4.40 24.74 -25.15
C ARG A 166 -5.77 24.47 -25.78
N ALA A 167 -5.81 23.53 -26.72
CA ALA A 167 -7.04 23.12 -27.39
C ALA A 167 -7.86 22.13 -26.54
N ASN A 168 -7.19 21.33 -25.71
CA ASN A 168 -7.78 20.34 -24.82
C ASN A 168 -7.23 20.52 -23.42
N ASN A 169 -8.02 20.11 -22.42
CA ASN A 169 -7.59 20.06 -21.05
C ASN A 169 -7.02 18.67 -20.74
N GLU A 170 -5.73 18.60 -20.48
CA GLU A 170 -5.04 17.34 -20.14
C GLU A 170 -4.91 17.17 -18.62
N ASP A 171 -5.44 18.12 -17.84
CA ASP A 171 -5.50 18.06 -16.39
C ASP A 171 -6.77 17.35 -15.92
N ASP A 172 -6.63 16.50 -14.90
CA ASP A 172 -7.76 15.88 -14.23
C ASP A 172 -7.57 15.89 -12.70
N PHE A 173 -8.67 15.70 -11.98
CA PHE A 173 -8.65 15.59 -10.53
C PHE A 173 -9.63 14.52 -10.03
N MET A 174 -9.34 13.99 -8.85
CA MET A 174 -10.17 12.99 -8.19
C MET A 174 -10.40 13.34 -6.74
N THR A 175 -11.66 13.20 -6.31
CA THR A 175 -12.07 13.30 -4.91
C THR A 175 -12.90 12.07 -4.56
N VAL A 176 -12.37 11.21 -3.68
CA VAL A 176 -13.06 9.98 -3.26
C VAL A 176 -13.06 9.85 -1.75
N GLY A 177 -14.15 9.31 -1.21
CA GLY A 177 -14.23 8.79 0.14
C GLY A 177 -14.38 7.28 0.09
N PHE A 178 -13.79 6.54 1.03
CA PHE A 178 -13.95 5.10 1.07
C PHE A 178 -13.81 4.55 2.49
N ASP A 179 -14.40 3.38 2.70
CA ASP A 179 -14.27 2.56 3.90
C ASP A 179 -14.03 1.09 3.51
N ALA A 180 -14.23 0.16 4.45
CA ALA A 180 -14.02 -1.27 4.21
C ALA A 180 -14.94 -1.89 3.12
N GLY A 181 -15.98 -1.18 2.68
CA GLY A 181 -16.90 -1.61 1.64
C GLY A 181 -16.45 -1.20 0.24
N ASP A 182 -16.55 0.09 -0.07
CA ASP A 182 -16.41 0.62 -1.44
C ASP A 182 -15.85 2.05 -1.52
N PHE A 183 -15.33 2.38 -2.69
CA PHE A 183 -14.99 3.76 -3.06
C PHE A 183 -16.23 4.52 -3.51
N VAL A 184 -16.37 5.76 -3.04
CA VAL A 184 -17.43 6.69 -3.40
C VAL A 184 -16.78 7.94 -3.99
N TYR A 185 -17.08 8.23 -5.26
CA TYR A 185 -16.72 9.50 -5.87
C TYR A 185 -17.51 10.63 -5.22
N LEU A 186 -16.79 11.64 -4.74
CA LEU A 186 -17.35 12.80 -4.09
C LEU A 186 -17.58 13.92 -5.10
N ALA A 187 -18.52 14.81 -4.79
CA ALA A 187 -18.75 16.00 -5.59
C ALA A 187 -17.53 16.92 -5.59
N ARG A 188 -17.42 17.78 -6.61
CA ARG A 188 -16.34 18.76 -6.77
C ARG A 188 -16.17 19.66 -5.56
N GLU A 189 -17.27 20.00 -4.89
CA GLU A 189 -17.27 20.73 -3.64
C GLU A 189 -18.03 19.92 -2.59
N GLY A 190 -17.54 19.95 -1.36
CA GLY A 190 -18.20 19.24 -0.27
C GLY A 190 -17.60 19.55 1.08
N GLU A 191 -18.33 19.13 2.11
CA GLU A 191 -17.92 19.24 3.50
C GLU A 191 -18.37 17.97 4.23
N VAL A 192 -17.50 17.43 5.07
CA VAL A 192 -17.78 16.25 5.90
C VAL A 192 -17.10 16.40 7.24
N THR A 193 -17.70 15.80 8.27
CA THR A 193 -17.01 15.57 9.53
C THR A 193 -16.41 14.19 9.47
N THR A 194 -15.09 14.08 9.64
CA THR A 194 -14.39 12.82 9.48
C THR A 194 -14.84 11.84 10.56
N GLY A 195 -15.20 10.64 10.10
CA GLY A 195 -15.55 9.47 10.90
C GLY A 195 -14.77 8.28 10.36
N ASP A 196 -15.43 7.14 10.14
CA ASP A 196 -14.80 5.88 9.70
C ASP A 196 -14.30 5.84 8.24
N PHE A 197 -14.57 6.90 7.47
CA PHE A 197 -14.18 7.05 6.06
C PHE A 197 -12.81 7.70 5.88
N ASP A 198 -12.01 7.11 5.00
CA ASP A 198 -10.79 7.69 4.45
C ASP A 198 -11.14 8.59 3.27
N TYR A 199 -10.33 9.62 3.04
CA TYR A 199 -10.56 10.56 1.93
C TYR A 199 -9.29 10.75 1.11
N VAL A 200 -9.40 10.63 -0.20
CA VAL A 200 -8.30 10.87 -1.13
C VAL A 200 -8.66 11.99 -2.08
N PHE A 201 -7.73 12.93 -2.20
CA PHE A 201 -7.77 14.06 -3.13
C PHE A 201 -6.52 13.97 -4.00
N ALA A 202 -6.69 13.93 -5.31
CA ALA A 202 -5.57 13.82 -6.23
C ALA A 202 -5.76 14.72 -7.45
N VAL A 203 -4.65 15.19 -8.00
CA VAL A 203 -4.58 15.92 -9.25
C VAL A 203 -3.52 15.28 -10.14
N SER A 204 -3.73 15.36 -11.45
CA SER A 204 -2.84 14.82 -12.45
C SER A 204 -2.82 15.74 -13.67
N ASP A 205 -1.62 16.03 -14.17
CA ASP A 205 -1.35 16.77 -15.40
C ASP A 205 -0.80 15.76 -16.41
N GLY A 206 -1.55 15.58 -17.50
CA GLY A 206 -1.25 14.62 -18.55
C GLY A 206 -0.40 15.23 -19.65
N MET A 207 0.57 14.45 -20.13
CA MET A 207 1.42 14.82 -21.26
C MET A 207 1.40 13.72 -22.33
N GLY A 208 1.47 14.11 -23.60
CA GLY A 208 1.54 13.18 -24.71
C GLY A 208 1.21 13.84 -26.06
N GLY A 209 1.11 13.04 -27.12
CA GLY A 209 0.65 13.51 -28.43
C GLY A 209 -0.83 13.86 -28.44
N GLU A 210 -1.40 14.05 -29.64
CA GLU A 210 -2.80 14.45 -29.79
C GLU A 210 -3.75 13.44 -29.10
N ARG A 211 -4.33 13.86 -27.95
CA ARG A 211 -5.25 13.11 -27.05
C ARG A 211 -4.65 12.09 -26.08
N SER A 212 -3.32 11.91 -26.03
CA SER A 212 -2.71 10.94 -25.12
C SER A 212 -2.58 11.48 -23.69
N GLY A 213 -2.48 12.80 -23.51
CA GLY A 213 -2.35 13.44 -22.19
C GLY A 213 -3.61 13.32 -21.33
N GLU A 214 -4.77 13.70 -21.86
CA GLU A 214 -6.08 13.56 -21.17
C GLU A 214 -6.33 12.11 -20.71
N PHE A 215 -6.01 11.14 -21.57
CA PHE A 215 -6.15 9.74 -21.19
C PHE A 215 -5.16 9.35 -20.08
N ALA A 216 -3.91 9.81 -20.16
CA ALA A 216 -2.88 9.46 -19.19
C ALA A 216 -3.19 10.00 -17.79
N SER A 217 -3.63 11.25 -17.68
CA SER A 217 -3.97 11.85 -16.38
C SER A 217 -5.17 11.17 -15.74
N ARG A 218 -6.24 10.96 -16.51
CA ARG A 218 -7.42 10.21 -16.03
C ARG A 218 -7.07 8.78 -15.63
N PHE A 219 -6.25 8.09 -16.42
CA PHE A 219 -5.82 6.73 -16.12
C PHE A 219 -5.01 6.66 -14.82
N ALA A 220 -4.12 7.62 -14.58
CA ALA A 220 -3.34 7.71 -13.35
C ALA A 220 -4.26 7.84 -12.13
N LEU A 221 -5.30 8.67 -12.21
CA LEU A 221 -6.26 8.86 -11.13
C LEU A 221 -7.17 7.64 -10.92
N ASP A 222 -7.66 7.02 -11.99
CA ASP A 222 -8.53 5.84 -11.89
C ASP A 222 -7.83 4.67 -11.18
N ASN A 223 -6.50 4.55 -11.35
CA ASN A 223 -5.71 3.51 -10.69
C ASN A 223 -5.66 3.65 -9.17
N ILE A 224 -5.92 4.83 -8.62
CA ILE A 224 -6.05 5.02 -7.17
C ILE A 224 -7.15 4.12 -6.63
N THR A 225 -8.35 4.10 -7.24
CA THR A 225 -9.46 3.26 -6.76
C THR A 225 -9.26 1.76 -7.00
N LYS A 226 -8.33 1.39 -7.89
CA LYS A 226 -8.04 -0.01 -8.24
C LYS A 226 -6.93 -0.61 -7.40
N LEU A 227 -5.91 0.19 -7.08
CA LEU A 227 -4.68 -0.25 -6.43
C LEU A 227 -4.62 0.12 -4.95
N LEU A 228 -5.35 1.16 -4.53
CA LEU A 228 -5.38 1.55 -3.13
C LEU A 228 -6.24 0.53 -2.35
N PRO A 229 -5.70 -0.08 -1.28
CA PRO A 229 -6.38 -1.11 -0.52
C PRO A 229 -7.60 -0.56 0.22
N ARG A 230 -8.75 -1.19 0.01
CA ARG A 230 -10.04 -0.81 0.63
C ARG A 230 -10.05 -0.96 2.16
N ARG A 231 -9.18 -1.79 2.74
CA ARG A 231 -9.16 -2.13 4.18
C ARG A 231 -7.97 -1.52 4.94
N TYR A 232 -7.48 -0.36 4.52
CA TYR A 232 -6.22 0.19 5.03
C TYR A 232 -6.30 0.75 6.48
N ARG A 233 -7.45 1.30 6.87
CA ARG A 233 -7.61 1.86 8.23
C ARG A 233 -7.43 0.83 9.35
N LEU A 234 -7.80 -0.43 9.13
CA LEU A 234 -7.63 -1.51 10.11
C LEU A 234 -6.14 -1.87 10.34
N SER A 235 -5.26 -1.63 9.35
CA SER A 235 -3.81 -1.90 9.50
C SER A 235 -3.05 -0.74 10.15
N LEU A 236 -3.59 0.49 10.11
CA LEU A 236 -2.93 1.69 10.65
C LEU A 236 -2.99 1.83 12.17
N VAL A 237 -3.92 1.13 12.84
CA VAL A 237 -3.96 1.09 14.31
C VAL A 237 -2.68 0.46 14.87
N HIS A 238 -1.92 -0.29 14.06
CA HIS A 238 -0.71 -1.01 14.50
C HIS A 238 0.59 -0.62 13.77
N ASN A 239 0.57 0.03 12.59
CA ASN A 239 1.82 0.29 11.86
C ASN A 239 1.79 1.49 10.87
N ARG A 240 2.50 2.58 11.18
CA ARG A 240 2.66 3.74 10.28
C ARG A 240 3.57 3.50 9.07
N SER A 241 4.45 2.48 9.11
CA SER A 241 5.40 2.20 8.02
C SER A 241 4.74 1.65 6.75
N GLY A 242 3.63 0.93 6.90
CA GLY A 242 2.88 0.37 5.77
C GLY A 242 2.35 1.43 4.80
N MET A 243 2.20 2.69 5.25
CA MET A 243 1.58 3.74 4.44
C MET A 243 2.50 4.17 3.30
N LYS A 244 3.79 4.22 3.61
CA LYS A 244 4.83 4.52 2.64
C LYS A 244 4.89 3.42 1.57
N ASP A 245 4.83 2.16 1.98
CA ASP A 245 4.81 1.02 1.05
C ASP A 245 3.54 1.04 0.20
N CYS A 246 2.38 1.29 0.79
CA CYS A 246 1.10 1.38 0.08
C CYS A 246 1.13 2.48 -1.00
N LEU A 247 1.58 3.69 -0.65
CA LEU A 247 1.74 4.77 -1.61
C LEU A 247 2.78 4.43 -2.67
N ARG A 248 3.91 3.82 -2.29
CA ARG A 248 4.93 3.38 -3.25
C ARG A 248 4.35 2.38 -4.25
N ASP A 249 3.63 1.38 -3.78
CA ASP A 249 3.07 0.31 -4.61
C ASP A 249 1.95 0.85 -5.53
N LEU A 250 1.12 1.79 -5.04
CA LEU A 250 0.16 2.53 -5.86
C LEU A 250 0.85 3.29 -7.01
N PHE A 251 1.88 4.07 -6.70
CA PHE A 251 2.57 4.88 -7.71
C PHE A 251 3.34 4.01 -8.70
N LEU A 252 4.04 2.97 -8.23
CA LEU A 252 4.77 2.04 -9.07
C LEU A 252 3.83 1.22 -9.96
N GLY A 253 2.74 0.69 -9.40
CA GLY A 253 1.72 -0.04 -10.16
C GLY A 253 1.07 0.84 -11.24
N THR A 254 0.75 2.09 -10.90
CA THR A 254 0.23 3.07 -11.86
C THR A 254 1.22 3.33 -12.99
N HIS A 255 2.49 3.56 -12.66
CA HIS A 255 3.56 3.77 -13.64
C HIS A 255 3.75 2.57 -14.58
N MET A 256 3.77 1.34 -14.03
CA MET A 256 3.91 0.12 -14.82
C MET A 256 2.75 -0.06 -15.81
N GLN A 257 1.52 0.18 -15.37
CA GLN A 257 0.35 0.06 -16.23
C GLN A 257 0.32 1.12 -17.33
N LEU A 258 0.65 2.39 -17.01
CA LEU A 258 0.73 3.46 -18.00
C LEU A 258 1.82 3.17 -19.06
N THR A 259 2.99 2.69 -18.62
CA THR A 259 4.10 2.32 -19.49
C THR A 259 3.74 1.16 -20.41
N MET A 260 3.05 0.13 -19.89
CA MET A 260 2.58 -1.00 -20.69
C MET A 260 1.60 -0.55 -21.78
N LEU A 261 0.65 0.33 -21.44
CA LEU A 261 -0.30 0.89 -22.40
C LEU A 261 0.42 1.68 -23.50
N GLY A 262 1.40 2.51 -23.14
CA GLY A 262 2.17 3.31 -24.10
C GLY A 262 3.11 2.49 -24.99
N ALA A 263 3.48 1.28 -24.55
CA ALA A 263 4.23 0.33 -25.37
C ALA A 263 3.32 -0.51 -26.30
N THR A 264 2.04 -0.64 -25.96
CA THR A 264 1.08 -1.51 -26.68
C THR A 264 0.36 -0.76 -27.80
N TYR A 265 0.00 0.50 -27.57
CA TYR A 265 -0.75 1.33 -28.52
C TYR A 265 0.12 2.45 -29.08
N ASP A 266 0.14 2.61 -30.40
CA ASP A 266 0.93 3.66 -31.06
C ASP A 266 0.43 5.06 -30.68
N GLU A 267 -0.87 5.22 -30.46
CA GLU A 267 -1.50 6.46 -29.96
C GLU A 267 -1.12 6.77 -28.51
N GLY A 268 -0.64 5.77 -27.76
CA GLY A 268 -0.16 5.89 -26.39
C GLY A 268 1.34 6.16 -26.28
N ARG A 269 2.08 6.22 -27.40
CA ARG A 269 3.53 6.43 -27.37
C ARG A 269 3.86 7.78 -26.73
N ASN A 270 4.77 7.74 -25.76
CA ASN A 270 5.22 8.88 -24.96
C ASN A 270 4.15 9.53 -24.07
N MET A 271 3.02 8.85 -23.83
CA MET A 271 2.08 9.34 -22.82
C MET A 271 2.69 9.25 -21.42
N GLY A 272 2.44 10.27 -20.62
CA GLY A 272 2.90 10.39 -19.25
C GLY A 272 1.89 11.21 -18.47
N ALA A 273 1.92 11.09 -17.16
CA ALA A 273 1.13 11.96 -16.31
C ALA A 273 1.84 12.20 -14.98
N THR A 274 1.68 13.39 -14.43
CA THR A 274 2.02 13.66 -13.04
C THR A 274 0.99 13.01 -12.13
N MET A 275 1.31 12.83 -10.85
CA MET A 275 0.31 12.51 -9.84
C MET A 275 0.70 13.13 -8.52
N SER A 276 -0.17 14.00 -7.99
CA SER A 276 -0.06 14.56 -6.64
C SER A 276 -1.29 14.15 -5.85
N LEU A 277 -1.09 13.32 -4.84
CA LEU A 277 -2.14 12.69 -4.06
C LEU A 277 -2.02 13.09 -2.59
N LEU A 278 -3.14 13.45 -1.98
CA LEU A 278 -3.32 13.70 -0.56
C LEU A 278 -4.35 12.72 0.00
N TRP A 279 -3.96 11.94 1.00
CA TRP A 279 -4.79 10.92 1.63
C TRP A 279 -4.97 11.22 3.12
N TYR A 280 -6.20 11.51 3.50
CA TYR A 280 -6.63 11.58 4.89
C TYR A 280 -7.01 10.20 5.43
N VAL A 281 -6.36 9.81 6.53
CA VAL A 281 -6.72 8.61 7.28
C VAL A 281 -6.38 8.78 8.76
N ALA A 282 -7.31 8.39 9.64
CA ALA A 282 -7.14 8.39 11.10
C ALA A 282 -6.53 9.69 11.67
N GLY A 283 -6.95 10.85 11.16
CA GLY A 283 -6.47 12.15 11.63
C GLY A 283 -5.17 12.66 11.00
N TRP A 284 -4.54 11.89 10.12
CA TRP A 284 -3.30 12.25 9.44
C TRP A 284 -3.52 12.47 7.94
N PHE A 285 -2.73 13.38 7.38
CA PHE A 285 -2.60 13.53 5.93
C PHE A 285 -1.27 12.94 5.47
N TYR A 286 -1.36 11.99 4.56
CA TYR A 286 -0.23 11.44 3.82
C TYR A 286 -0.27 11.97 2.40
N PHE A 287 0.89 12.12 1.77
CA PHE A 287 0.93 12.51 0.37
C PHE A 287 1.94 11.70 -0.42
N GLY A 288 1.60 11.44 -1.68
CA GLY A 288 2.49 10.89 -2.70
C GLY A 288 2.59 11.88 -3.85
N HIS A 289 3.76 11.98 -4.48
CA HIS A 289 4.01 12.96 -5.52
C HIS A 289 5.01 12.46 -6.56
N ILE A 290 4.65 12.56 -7.84
CA ILE A 290 5.54 12.44 -9.00
C ILE A 290 5.18 13.53 -10.01
N GLY A 291 6.20 14.27 -10.48
CA GLY A 291 6.06 15.27 -11.54
C GLY A 291 6.33 16.66 -11.00
N ASP A 292 5.70 17.66 -11.59
CA ASP A 292 5.89 19.08 -11.25
C ASP A 292 4.59 19.79 -10.82
N SER A 293 3.48 19.04 -10.74
CA SER A 293 2.32 19.44 -9.94
C SER A 293 2.72 19.61 -8.47
N ARG A 294 1.94 20.35 -7.66
CA ARG A 294 2.42 20.75 -6.32
C ARG A 294 1.39 20.59 -5.22
N ILE A 295 1.89 20.26 -4.03
CA ILE A 295 1.09 20.22 -2.80
C ILE A 295 1.60 21.34 -1.88
N TYR A 296 0.67 22.15 -1.37
CA TYR A 296 0.96 23.26 -0.46
C TYR A 296 0.23 23.08 0.87
N HIS A 297 0.88 23.53 1.95
CA HIS A 297 0.25 23.71 3.25
C HIS A 297 0.14 25.20 3.57
N ILE A 298 -1.07 25.66 3.87
CA ILE A 298 -1.37 27.07 4.16
C ILE A 298 -1.99 27.15 5.56
N PRO A 299 -1.18 27.31 6.63
CA PRO A 299 -1.72 27.43 7.98
C PRO A 299 -2.40 28.79 8.16
N LYS A 300 -3.50 28.81 8.94
CA LYS A 300 -4.24 30.06 9.22
C LYS A 300 -3.33 31.15 9.80
N GLY A 301 -3.29 32.30 9.13
CA GLY A 301 -2.50 33.45 9.54
C GLY A 301 -0.98 33.28 9.42
N LYS A 302 -0.51 32.23 8.72
CA LYS A 302 0.92 31.99 8.45
C LYS A 302 1.18 31.97 6.92
N PRO A 303 2.46 32.08 6.50
CA PRO A 303 2.82 31.94 5.09
C PRO A 303 2.43 30.58 4.50
N MET A 304 2.32 30.53 3.17
CA MET A 304 2.16 29.28 2.41
C MET A 304 3.50 28.55 2.29
N TYR A 305 3.47 27.22 2.44
CA TYR A 305 4.64 26.34 2.32
C TYR A 305 4.40 25.29 1.22
N GLN A 306 5.33 25.15 0.28
CA GLN A 306 5.32 24.04 -0.68
C GLN A 306 5.85 22.78 0.01
N LEU A 307 5.09 21.69 -0.01
CA LEU A 307 5.47 20.41 0.58
C LEU A 307 6.24 19.52 -0.40
N THR A 308 5.96 19.65 -1.69
CA THR A 308 6.60 18.85 -2.75
C THR A 308 7.77 19.57 -3.39
N VAL A 309 8.68 18.82 -3.99
CA VAL A 309 9.77 19.34 -4.83
C VAL A 309 9.48 18.94 -6.27
N ASP A 310 9.44 19.90 -7.17
CA ASP A 310 9.18 19.63 -8.59
C ASP A 310 10.25 18.69 -9.17
N HIS A 311 9.83 17.60 -9.81
CA HIS A 311 10.71 16.64 -10.49
C HIS A 311 11.12 17.13 -11.89
N THR A 312 11.47 18.42 -12.00
CA THR A 312 12.02 19.02 -13.22
C THR A 312 13.52 19.26 -13.09
N TYR A 313 14.18 19.52 -14.22
CA TYR A 313 15.61 19.87 -14.21
C TYR A 313 15.88 21.11 -13.33
N VAL A 314 15.02 22.11 -13.42
CA VAL A 314 15.14 23.33 -12.61
C VAL A 314 14.79 23.07 -11.15
N GLY A 315 13.80 22.20 -10.88
CA GLY A 315 13.52 21.73 -9.52
C GLY A 315 14.73 21.07 -8.86
N TRP A 316 15.46 20.23 -9.60
CA TRP A 316 16.71 19.61 -9.15
C TRP A 316 17.81 20.64 -8.85
N LEU A 317 18.03 21.61 -9.73
CA LEU A 317 19.01 22.70 -9.50
C LEU A 317 18.65 23.51 -8.24
N ARG A 318 17.37 23.81 -8.03
CA ARG A 318 16.91 24.47 -6.79
C ARG A 318 17.15 23.62 -5.56
N SER A 319 16.88 22.31 -5.62
CA SER A 319 17.10 21.41 -4.47
C SER A 319 18.58 21.34 -4.06
N LYS A 320 19.50 21.61 -4.99
CA LYS A 320 20.94 21.69 -4.74
C LYS A 320 21.42 23.07 -4.29
N GLY A 321 20.53 24.07 -4.27
CA GLY A 321 20.89 25.47 -3.97
C GLY A 321 21.62 26.17 -5.10
N GLU A 322 21.68 25.58 -6.30
CA GLU A 322 22.36 26.16 -7.47
C GLU A 322 21.52 27.27 -8.13
N LEU A 323 20.20 27.27 -7.90
CA LEU A 323 19.28 28.33 -8.33
C LEU A 323 18.39 28.79 -7.18
N ASN A 324 18.21 30.10 -7.07
CA ASN A 324 17.14 30.65 -6.24
C ASN A 324 15.78 30.64 -6.97
N GLU A 325 14.70 30.92 -6.24
CA GLU A 325 13.34 30.85 -6.80
C GLU A 325 13.11 31.81 -7.98
N ARG A 326 13.75 32.98 -7.95
CA ARG A 326 13.62 33.98 -9.02
C ARG A 326 14.33 33.53 -10.30
N GLU A 327 15.50 32.92 -10.17
CA GLU A 327 16.27 32.39 -11.30
C GLU A 327 15.57 31.19 -11.93
N ALA A 328 15.05 30.28 -11.09
CA ALA A 328 14.29 29.12 -11.54
C ALA A 328 13.07 29.49 -12.40
N ARG A 329 12.30 30.52 -12.00
CA ARG A 329 11.12 30.99 -12.75
C ARG A 329 11.46 31.51 -14.15
N ASN A 330 12.68 32.02 -14.35
CA ASN A 330 13.15 32.61 -15.60
C ASN A 330 14.10 31.69 -16.38
N HIS A 331 14.32 30.46 -15.90
CA HIS A 331 15.27 29.55 -16.50
C HIS A 331 14.76 29.03 -17.87
N PRO A 332 15.60 28.96 -18.92
CA PRO A 332 15.18 28.52 -20.25
C PRO A 332 14.60 27.10 -20.31
N ARG A 333 14.97 26.24 -19.36
CA ARG A 333 14.51 24.85 -19.19
C ARG A 333 13.64 24.66 -17.95
N LYS A 334 12.70 25.60 -17.70
CA LYS A 334 11.86 25.61 -16.50
C LYS A 334 10.81 24.50 -16.41
N ASN A 335 10.49 23.87 -17.54
CA ASN A 335 9.58 22.73 -17.65
C ASN A 335 10.42 21.47 -17.84
#